data_AF-A0A3P9IX31-F1
#
_entry.id   AF-A0A3P9IX31-F1
#
_cell.length_a   1.000
_cell.length_b   1.000
_cell.length_c   1.000
_cell.angle_alpha   90.00
_cell.angle_beta   90.00
_cell.angle_gamma   90.00
#
_symmetry.space_group_name_H-M   'P 1'
#
loop_
_entity.id
_entity.type
_entity.pdbx_description
1 polymer ?
#
loop_
_entity_poly.entity_id
_entity_poly.type
_entity_poly.pdbx_seq_one_letter_code
_entity_poly.pdbx_strand_id
1 'polypeptide(L)'
;MEAPIPLVRRLQDALDSLGQSLQLPQVAVVGGRSSGKSSVLENLVGRDFLPRGSGIVTRTPLILQLLHSTAEYGEFSHCKGKKFTDFNQIRMEIEAETCRLTGSNKGICSAPIVLHIHSPHVLNLTLVDLPGMTKVPVEDQPADIEYQIRDIIMQYICNENCLILAVVPANTDLANSDALKLAKDVDPQGLRTFGVITKLDLMDEGTDAKEILENRFLPLRRGYVGVVNRCQKDIDGKKDLQAALESERTFFLSHPAYRHLADRAGTPYLQQILHQVSNAGCCRAHTEM
;
A
#
# COMPACT_ATOMS: atom_id res chain seq x y z
N MET A 1 -3.51 -22.07 17.17
CA MET A 1 -2.13 -22.41 16.79
C MET A 1 -1.51 -21.18 16.14
N GLU A 2 -0.95 -20.27 16.95
CA GLU A 2 -0.25 -19.07 16.50
C GLU A 2 1.26 -19.32 16.62
N ALA A 3 1.92 -19.84 15.57
CA ALA A 3 3.39 -19.98 15.59
C ALA A 3 4.13 -20.18 14.23
N PRO A 4 3.87 -19.48 13.10
CA PRO A 4 4.82 -19.49 11.98
C PRO A 4 5.80 -18.29 11.96
N ILE A 5 5.39 -17.15 12.53
CA ILE A 5 5.96 -15.83 12.19
C ILE A 5 7.33 -15.55 12.83
N PRO A 6 7.61 -15.93 14.09
CA PRO A 6 8.96 -15.79 14.65
C PRO A 6 10.00 -16.67 13.94
N LEU A 7 9.55 -17.81 13.40
CA LEU A 7 10.39 -18.76 12.68
C LEU A 7 10.75 -18.22 11.30
N VAL A 8 9.75 -17.67 10.60
CA VAL A 8 9.90 -16.93 9.35
C VAL A 8 10.92 -15.80 9.48
N ARG A 9 10.84 -14.99 10.54
CA ARG A 9 11.79 -13.89 10.77
C ARG A 9 13.22 -14.39 10.99
N ARG A 10 13.40 -15.43 11.82
CA ARG A 10 14.71 -16.05 12.03
C ARG A 10 15.28 -16.65 10.74
N LEU A 11 14.43 -17.22 9.90
CA LEU A 11 14.80 -17.71 8.57
C LEU A 11 15.19 -16.56 7.65
N GLN A 12 14.47 -15.44 7.69
CA GLN A 12 14.77 -14.26 6.88
C GLN A 12 16.11 -13.63 7.28
N ASP A 13 16.32 -13.39 8.57
CA ASP A 13 17.60 -12.87 9.10
C ASP A 13 18.77 -13.81 8.77
N ALA A 14 18.54 -15.14 8.84
CA ALA A 14 19.54 -16.15 8.48
C ALA A 14 19.80 -16.21 6.97
N LEU A 15 18.78 -16.14 6.13
CA LEU A 15 18.91 -16.21 4.68
C LEU A 15 19.51 -14.91 4.11
N ASP A 16 19.16 -13.76 4.67
CA ASP A 16 19.80 -12.48 4.37
C ASP A 16 21.30 -12.53 4.71
N SER A 17 21.70 -13.20 5.79
CA SER A 17 23.12 -13.44 6.10
C SER A 17 23.82 -14.42 5.15
N LEU A 18 23.05 -15.24 4.42
CA LEU A 18 23.52 -16.19 3.40
C LEU A 18 23.41 -15.65 1.96
N GLY A 19 22.94 -14.42 1.78
CA GLY A 19 22.68 -13.83 0.46
C GLY A 19 21.54 -14.49 -0.31
N GLN A 20 20.67 -15.24 0.37
CA GLN A 20 19.46 -15.83 -0.20
C GLN A 20 18.24 -15.03 0.29
N SER A 21 17.30 -14.71 -0.59
CA SER A 21 16.08 -14.01 -0.18
C SER A 21 14.95 -15.03 0.06
N LEU A 22 14.45 -15.15 1.30
CA LEU A 22 13.17 -15.82 1.52
C LEU A 22 12.07 -14.95 0.89
N GLN A 23 11.38 -15.46 -0.13
CA GLN A 23 10.27 -14.73 -0.75
C GLN A 23 9.04 -14.85 0.14
N LEU A 24 8.95 -13.99 1.16
CA LEU A 24 7.72 -13.87 1.91
C LEU A 24 6.58 -13.33 1.05
N PRO A 25 5.33 -13.74 1.31
CA PRO A 25 4.18 -13.11 0.71
C PRO A 25 4.21 -11.62 1.08
N GLN A 26 4.44 -10.80 0.07
CA GLN A 26 4.48 -9.34 0.16
C GLN A 26 3.33 -8.76 -0.64
N VAL A 27 2.85 -7.61 -0.23
CA VAL A 27 1.80 -6.86 -0.93
C VAL A 27 2.42 -5.61 -1.52
N ALA A 28 2.61 -5.58 -2.83
CA ALA A 28 3.07 -4.39 -3.55
C ALA A 28 1.89 -3.45 -3.81
N VAL A 29 2.02 -2.20 -3.36
CA VAL A 29 1.01 -1.16 -3.58
C VAL A 29 1.35 -0.39 -4.84
N VAL A 30 0.52 -0.57 -5.87
CA VAL A 30 0.71 0.04 -7.20
C VAL A 30 -0.42 1.02 -7.47
N GLY A 31 -0.08 2.20 -7.97
CA GLY A 31 -1.05 3.27 -8.18
C GLY A 31 -0.41 4.51 -8.78
N GLY A 32 -1.17 5.26 -9.57
CA GLY A 32 -0.72 6.55 -10.09
C GLY A 32 -0.35 7.53 -8.96
N ARG A 33 0.34 8.61 -9.32
CA ARG A 33 0.55 9.72 -8.38
C ARG A 33 -0.79 10.22 -7.85
N SER A 34 -0.86 10.46 -6.54
CA SER A 34 -2.08 10.93 -5.86
C SER A 34 -3.30 9.99 -5.93
N SER A 35 -3.12 8.71 -6.24
CA SER A 35 -4.22 7.70 -6.17
C SER A 35 -4.65 7.37 -4.74
N GLY A 36 -3.92 7.85 -3.72
CA GLY A 36 -4.24 7.60 -2.31
C GLY A 36 -3.48 6.42 -1.68
N LYS A 37 -2.41 5.91 -2.32
CA LYS A 37 -1.55 4.83 -1.78
C LYS A 37 -1.12 5.08 -0.33
N SER A 38 -0.48 6.22 -0.08
CA SER A 38 0.03 6.58 1.24
C SER A 38 -1.09 6.67 2.27
N SER A 39 -2.26 7.21 1.90
CA SER A 39 -3.42 7.26 2.78
C SER A 39 -3.97 5.88 3.12
N VAL A 40 -4.00 4.96 2.14
CA VAL A 40 -4.38 3.56 2.39
C VAL A 40 -3.39 2.93 3.37
N LEU A 41 -2.09 3.09 3.16
CA LEU A 41 -1.06 2.55 4.04
C LEU A 41 -1.14 3.11 5.46
N GLU A 42 -1.30 4.41 5.62
CA GLU A 42 -1.45 5.06 6.94
C GLU A 42 -2.71 4.60 7.66
N ASN A 43 -3.81 4.41 6.93
CA ASN A 43 -5.04 3.85 7.47
C ASN A 43 -4.86 2.38 7.91
N LEU A 44 -4.07 1.59 7.17
CA LEU A 44 -3.74 0.21 7.55
C LEU A 44 -2.89 0.16 8.84
N VAL A 45 -1.96 1.11 9.00
CA VAL A 45 -1.06 1.19 10.18
C VAL A 45 -1.72 1.83 11.39
N GLY A 46 -2.63 2.76 11.19
CA GLY A 46 -3.28 3.49 12.27
C GLY A 46 -2.59 4.81 12.65
N ARG A 47 -1.63 5.29 11.86
CA ARG A 47 -0.76 6.44 12.18
C ARG A 47 -0.39 7.21 10.92
N ASP A 48 -0.20 8.52 11.06
CA ASP A 48 0.37 9.37 10.01
C ASP A 48 1.91 9.36 10.11
N PHE A 49 2.58 8.78 9.11
CA PHE A 49 4.04 8.62 9.13
C PHE A 49 4.68 8.67 7.76
N LEU A 50 3.88 8.63 6.69
CA LEU A 50 4.41 8.78 5.35
C LEU A 50 4.63 10.27 5.05
N PRO A 51 5.64 10.59 4.23
CA PRO A 51 5.85 11.96 3.76
C PRO A 51 4.61 12.47 3.02
N ARG A 52 4.36 13.78 3.07
CA ARG A 52 3.26 14.44 2.35
C ARG A 52 3.80 15.71 1.71
N GLY A 53 3.46 15.96 0.45
CA GLY A 53 3.92 17.17 -0.25
C GLY A 53 3.48 17.21 -1.72
N SER A 54 3.75 18.34 -2.36
CA SER A 54 3.60 18.50 -3.81
C SER A 54 4.78 17.85 -4.54
N GLY A 55 4.49 17.06 -5.59
CA GLY A 55 5.51 16.34 -6.38
C GLY A 55 5.49 14.82 -6.17
N ILE A 56 6.57 14.13 -6.56
CA ILE A 56 6.75 12.70 -6.25
C ILE A 56 7.23 12.58 -4.82
N VAL A 57 6.33 12.09 -3.96
CA VAL A 57 6.56 11.92 -2.53
C VAL A 57 7.34 10.63 -2.25
N THR A 58 6.89 9.51 -2.82
CA THR A 58 7.58 8.21 -2.75
C THR A 58 8.57 8.10 -3.91
N ARG A 59 9.86 8.42 -3.70
CA ARG A 59 10.92 8.36 -4.73
C ARG A 59 11.77 7.09 -4.66
N THR A 60 11.62 6.31 -3.60
CA THR A 60 12.26 5.01 -3.41
C THR A 60 11.20 4.02 -2.93
N PRO A 61 11.35 2.72 -3.19
CA PRO A 61 10.49 1.72 -2.57
C PRO A 61 10.58 1.80 -1.05
N LEU A 62 9.43 1.75 -0.36
CA LEU A 62 9.37 1.63 1.09
C LEU A 62 8.82 0.25 1.44
N ILE A 63 9.69 -0.61 1.97
CA ILE A 63 9.30 -1.91 2.51
C ILE A 63 8.88 -1.70 3.96
N LEU A 64 7.60 -1.86 4.20
CA LEU A 64 6.95 -1.66 5.48
C LEU A 64 6.58 -3.02 6.09
N GLN A 65 7.29 -3.40 7.13
CA GLN A 65 7.02 -4.62 7.90
C GLN A 65 6.23 -4.27 9.15
N LEU A 66 4.94 -4.61 9.15
CA LEU A 66 4.07 -4.48 10.31
C LEU A 66 4.22 -5.71 11.18
N LEU A 67 4.52 -5.49 12.46
CA LEU A 67 4.80 -6.52 13.44
C LEU A 67 3.89 -6.31 14.66
N HIS A 68 2.99 -7.25 14.89
CA HIS A 68 2.16 -7.25 16.08
C HIS A 68 3.05 -7.37 17.33
N SER A 69 2.92 -6.42 18.24
CA SER A 69 3.75 -6.30 19.43
C SER A 69 2.99 -5.57 20.54
N THR A 70 3.31 -5.83 21.80
CA THR A 70 2.73 -5.08 22.92
C THR A 70 3.25 -3.64 23.00
N ALA A 71 4.40 -3.36 22.39
CA ALA A 71 5.00 -2.03 22.33
C ALA A 71 4.80 -1.39 20.94
N GLU A 72 4.62 -0.07 20.91
CA GLU A 72 4.48 0.72 19.69
C GLU A 72 5.75 1.52 19.38
N TYR A 73 6.46 1.18 18.29
CA TYR A 73 7.64 1.91 17.81
C TYR A 73 8.00 1.50 16.37
N GLY A 74 8.71 2.38 15.67
CA GLY A 74 9.38 2.10 14.39
C GLY A 74 10.88 1.82 14.55
N GLU A 75 11.44 1.00 13.68
CA GLU A 75 12.89 0.79 13.55
C GLU A 75 13.26 0.69 12.06
N PHE A 76 14.25 1.47 11.64
CA PHE A 76 14.77 1.40 10.27
C PHE A 76 15.98 0.49 10.21
N SER A 77 16.08 -0.33 9.15
CA SER A 77 17.23 -1.24 8.99
C SER A 77 18.56 -0.50 8.82
N HIS A 78 18.54 0.75 8.30
CA HIS A 78 19.72 1.62 8.20
C HIS A 78 20.06 2.36 9.51
N CYS A 79 19.18 2.33 10.52
CA CYS A 79 19.38 2.92 11.85
C CYS A 79 19.32 1.86 12.96
N LYS A 80 20.14 0.80 12.84
CA LYS A 80 20.11 -0.36 13.76
C LYS A 80 20.15 0.07 15.24
N GLY A 81 19.17 -0.40 16.02
CA GLY A 81 19.08 -0.14 17.45
C GLY A 81 18.41 1.17 17.86
N LYS A 82 18.09 2.06 16.91
CA LYS A 82 17.33 3.30 17.19
C LYS A 82 15.83 3.02 17.06
N LYS A 83 15.11 3.14 18.18
CA LYS A 83 13.65 3.02 18.22
C LYS A 83 13.00 4.39 18.11
N PHE A 84 12.09 4.52 17.16
CA PHE A 84 11.31 5.73 16.92
C PHE A 84 9.92 5.56 17.52
N THR A 85 9.62 6.26 18.61
CA THR A 85 8.29 6.25 19.24
C THR A 85 7.39 7.37 18.70
N ASP A 86 7.97 8.40 18.09
CA ASP A 86 7.26 9.50 17.43
C ASP A 86 7.21 9.25 15.92
N PHE A 87 5.99 9.05 15.39
CA PHE A 87 5.78 8.79 13.96
C PHE A 87 6.10 10.01 13.08
N ASN A 88 6.18 11.23 13.64
CA ASN A 88 6.71 12.37 12.90
C ASN A 88 8.22 12.24 12.66
N GLN A 89 8.96 11.64 13.60
CA GLN A 89 10.38 11.35 13.39
C GLN A 89 10.57 10.25 12.34
N ILE A 90 9.67 9.27 12.29
CA ILE A 90 9.65 8.27 11.22
C ILE A 90 9.45 8.97 9.86
N ARG A 91 8.50 9.89 9.75
CA ARG A 91 8.29 10.68 8.53
C ARG A 91 9.56 11.43 8.10
N MET A 92 10.15 12.18 9.03
CA MET A 92 11.37 12.96 8.75
C MET A 92 12.54 12.06 8.35
N GLU A 93 12.67 10.88 8.96
CA GLU A 93 13.70 9.90 8.61
C GLU A 93 13.49 9.32 7.21
N ILE A 94 12.24 9.02 6.80
CA ILE A 94 11.94 8.58 5.43
C ILE A 94 12.36 9.67 4.42
N GLU A 95 12.01 10.94 4.70
CA GLU A 95 12.39 12.06 3.84
C GLU A 95 13.91 12.24 3.76
N ALA A 96 14.60 12.17 4.90
CA ALA A 96 16.05 12.30 4.99
C ALA A 96 16.76 11.17 4.24
N GLU A 97 16.33 9.92 4.43
CA GLU A 97 16.92 8.76 3.75
C GLU A 97 16.64 8.80 2.25
N THR A 98 15.44 9.20 1.84
CA THR A 98 15.11 9.40 0.42
C THR A 98 16.06 10.42 -0.20
N CYS A 99 16.24 11.59 0.43
CA CYS A 99 17.17 12.62 -0.03
C CYS A 99 18.63 12.12 -0.07
N ARG A 100 19.04 11.27 0.87
CA ARG A 100 20.38 10.66 0.88
C ARG A 100 20.60 9.74 -0.32
N LEU A 101 19.58 8.95 -0.70
CA LEU A 101 19.65 7.97 -1.78
C LEU A 101 19.52 8.60 -3.18
N THR A 102 18.64 9.59 -3.34
CA THR A 102 18.34 10.20 -4.65
C THR A 102 19.10 11.49 -4.91
N GLY A 103 19.73 12.06 -3.87
CA GLY A 103 20.28 13.41 -3.89
C GLY A 103 19.19 14.49 -3.94
N SER A 104 19.63 15.73 -4.19
CA SER A 104 18.76 16.91 -4.32
C SER A 104 17.93 16.92 -5.61
N ASN A 105 18.35 16.15 -6.61
CA ASN A 105 17.61 16.01 -7.86
C ASN A 105 16.34 15.20 -7.58
N LYS A 106 15.21 15.57 -8.18
CA LYS A 106 13.90 14.91 -7.98
C LYS A 106 13.79 13.52 -8.62
N GLY A 107 14.91 12.82 -8.78
CA GLY A 107 15.03 11.47 -9.32
C GLY A 107 14.55 10.39 -8.34
N ILE A 108 14.59 9.14 -8.80
CA ILE A 108 14.18 7.95 -8.06
C ILE A 108 15.37 7.02 -7.84
N CYS A 109 15.27 6.12 -6.86
CA CYS A 109 16.27 5.09 -6.62
C CYS A 109 15.57 3.75 -6.37
N SER A 110 16.14 2.66 -6.90
CA SER A 110 15.62 1.30 -6.70
C SER A 110 15.97 0.71 -5.33
N ALA A 111 16.93 1.31 -4.61
CA ALA A 111 17.28 0.87 -3.26
C ALA A 111 16.11 1.13 -2.29
N PRO A 112 15.62 0.10 -1.58
CA PRO A 112 14.48 0.26 -0.69
C PRO A 112 14.87 0.88 0.65
N ILE A 113 13.95 1.66 1.22
CA ILE A 113 13.96 1.98 2.65
C ILE A 113 13.18 0.87 3.36
N VAL A 114 13.79 0.24 4.37
CA VAL A 114 13.15 -0.83 5.13
C VAL A 114 12.78 -0.33 6.52
N LEU A 115 11.49 -0.32 6.82
CA LEU A 115 10.90 0.17 8.06
C LEU A 115 10.10 -0.95 8.73
N HIS A 116 10.43 -1.24 9.98
CA HIS A 116 9.72 -2.18 10.84
C HIS A 116 8.86 -1.38 11.79
N ILE A 117 7.53 -1.57 11.77
CA ILE A 117 6.60 -0.95 12.71
C ILE A 117 6.08 -2.04 13.64
N HIS A 118 6.43 -1.91 14.92
CA HIS A 118 5.86 -2.67 16.00
C HIS A 118 4.64 -1.93 16.54
N SER A 119 3.48 -2.58 16.63
CA SER A 119 2.27 -1.99 17.25
C SER A 119 1.27 -3.06 17.68
N PRO A 120 0.50 -2.85 18.76
CA PRO A 120 -0.59 -3.75 19.14
C PRO A 120 -1.80 -3.64 18.21
N HIS A 121 -1.85 -2.59 17.38
CA HIS A 121 -2.98 -2.28 16.50
C HIS A 121 -2.81 -2.81 15.08
N VAL A 122 -1.64 -3.39 14.76
CA VAL A 122 -1.35 -3.93 13.43
C VAL A 122 -1.31 -5.46 13.46
N LEU A 123 -1.57 -6.04 12.29
CA LEU A 123 -1.37 -7.46 12.01
C LEU A 123 -0.01 -7.64 11.35
N ASN A 124 0.53 -8.85 11.47
CA ASN A 124 1.80 -9.19 10.82
C ASN A 124 1.63 -9.18 9.30
N LEU A 125 2.21 -8.19 8.62
CA LEU A 125 2.05 -7.96 7.19
C LEU A 125 3.27 -7.23 6.62
N THR A 126 3.69 -7.59 5.42
CA THR A 126 4.70 -6.84 4.66
C THR A 126 4.04 -6.13 3.48
N LEU A 127 4.09 -4.80 3.50
CA LEU A 127 3.59 -3.91 2.46
C LEU A 127 4.79 -3.27 1.76
N VAL A 128 4.75 -3.14 0.45
CA VAL A 128 5.77 -2.41 -0.31
C VAL A 128 5.09 -1.22 -0.98
N ASP A 129 5.36 0.00 -0.49
CA ASP A 129 4.95 1.22 -1.18
C ASP A 129 5.91 1.47 -2.33
N LEU A 130 5.35 1.61 -3.54
CA LEU A 130 6.13 1.84 -4.75
C LEU A 130 5.92 3.28 -5.26
N PRO A 131 6.92 3.87 -5.93
CA PRO A 131 6.77 5.18 -6.54
C PRO A 131 5.50 5.28 -7.41
N GLY A 132 4.79 6.40 -7.27
CA GLY A 132 3.56 6.61 -8.02
C GLY A 132 3.85 6.93 -9.49
N MET A 133 3.18 6.24 -10.41
CA MET A 133 3.34 6.48 -11.85
C MET A 133 2.98 7.93 -12.22
N THR A 134 3.80 8.53 -13.09
CA THR A 134 3.58 9.84 -13.71
C THR A 134 3.89 9.75 -15.20
N LYS A 135 3.04 10.34 -16.03
CA LYS A 135 3.21 10.35 -17.50
C LYS A 135 4.03 11.54 -18.00
N VAL A 136 4.11 12.59 -17.17
CA VAL A 136 4.83 13.82 -17.50
C VAL A 136 5.88 14.03 -16.41
N PRO A 137 7.17 14.14 -16.77
CA PRO A 137 8.20 14.54 -15.83
C PRO A 137 7.87 15.94 -15.32
N VAL A 138 7.96 16.14 -14.01
CA VAL A 138 7.80 17.47 -13.42
C VAL A 138 9.14 17.98 -12.95
N GLU A 139 9.41 19.26 -13.23
CA GLU A 139 10.59 19.98 -12.75
C GLU A 139 11.90 19.31 -13.22
N ASP A 140 12.87 19.06 -12.33
CA ASP A 140 14.19 18.50 -12.65
C ASP A 140 14.20 16.97 -12.83
N GLN A 141 13.04 16.38 -13.18
CA GLN A 141 12.95 14.93 -13.43
C GLN A 141 13.48 14.57 -14.81
N PRO A 142 14.16 13.41 -14.92
CA PRO A 142 14.65 12.97 -16.22
C PRO A 142 13.46 12.57 -17.12
N ALA A 143 13.64 12.71 -18.44
CA ALA A 143 12.57 12.47 -19.42
C ALA A 143 12.07 11.01 -19.43
N ASP A 144 12.90 10.07 -18.97
CA ASP A 144 12.63 8.64 -18.87
C ASP A 144 12.11 8.21 -17.48
N ILE A 145 11.73 9.14 -16.61
CA ILE A 145 11.27 8.86 -15.25
C ILE A 145 10.10 7.85 -15.19
N GLU A 146 9.21 7.90 -16.18
CA GLU A 146 8.09 6.95 -16.31
C GLU A 146 8.60 5.51 -16.46
N TYR A 147 9.61 5.30 -17.33
CA TYR A 147 10.22 3.98 -17.55
C TYR A 147 10.95 3.51 -16.30
N GLN A 148 11.72 4.38 -15.64
CA GLN A 148 12.43 4.03 -14.42
C GLN A 148 11.46 3.62 -13.29
N ILE A 149 10.34 4.35 -13.11
CA ILE A 149 9.31 3.99 -12.13
C ILE A 149 8.69 2.65 -12.48
N ARG A 150 8.37 2.43 -13.77
CA ARG A 150 7.83 1.15 -14.23
C ARG A 150 8.78 0.00 -13.95
N ASP A 151 10.07 0.16 -14.25
CA ASP A 151 11.07 -0.88 -14.02
C ASP A 151 11.18 -1.25 -12.54
N ILE A 152 11.18 -0.25 -11.65
CA ILE A 152 11.13 -0.48 -10.19
C ILE A 152 9.86 -1.26 -9.83
N ILE A 153 8.69 -0.86 -10.31
CA ILE A 153 7.43 -1.57 -10.00
C ILE A 153 7.50 -3.03 -10.48
N MET A 154 7.96 -3.26 -11.71
CA MET A 154 8.06 -4.59 -12.32
C MET A 154 8.99 -5.52 -11.53
N GLN A 155 10.07 -5.01 -10.95
CA GLN A 155 10.96 -5.81 -10.07
C GLN A 155 10.21 -6.46 -8.90
N TYR A 156 9.16 -5.81 -8.38
CA TYR A 156 8.35 -6.35 -7.28
C TYR A 156 7.15 -7.17 -7.78
N ILE A 157 6.42 -6.69 -8.79
CA ILE A 157 5.16 -7.34 -9.20
C ILE A 157 5.35 -8.52 -10.14
N CYS A 158 6.52 -8.70 -10.76
CA CYS A 158 6.86 -9.90 -11.53
C CYS A 158 7.01 -11.14 -10.65
N ASN A 159 7.25 -10.98 -9.34
CA ASN A 159 7.28 -12.10 -8.42
C ASN A 159 5.87 -12.69 -8.26
N GLU A 160 5.70 -13.98 -8.57
CA GLU A 160 4.42 -14.69 -8.49
C GLU A 160 3.85 -14.76 -7.06
N ASN A 161 4.72 -14.74 -6.04
CA ASN A 161 4.35 -14.70 -4.62
C ASN A 161 3.95 -13.30 -4.13
N CYS A 162 4.12 -12.27 -4.97
CA CYS A 162 3.75 -10.90 -4.66
C CYS A 162 2.27 -10.66 -4.98
N LEU A 163 1.51 -10.24 -3.98
CA LEU A 163 0.15 -9.76 -4.16
C LEU A 163 0.20 -8.31 -4.65
N ILE A 164 -0.65 -7.99 -5.61
CA ILE A 164 -0.70 -6.64 -6.20
C ILE A 164 -1.91 -5.92 -5.63
N LEU A 165 -1.68 -4.86 -4.86
CA LEU A 165 -2.70 -3.95 -4.40
C LEU A 165 -2.81 -2.77 -5.38
N ALA A 166 -3.73 -2.87 -6.34
CA ALA A 166 -3.95 -1.86 -7.37
C ALA A 166 -4.87 -0.74 -6.84
N VAL A 167 -4.27 0.38 -6.45
CA VAL A 167 -4.97 1.55 -5.88
C VAL A 167 -5.37 2.51 -6.99
N VAL A 168 -6.67 2.66 -7.22
CA VAL A 168 -7.24 3.48 -8.29
C VAL A 168 -8.26 4.46 -7.71
N PRO A 169 -8.19 5.76 -8.04
CA PRO A 169 -9.19 6.71 -7.58
C PRO A 169 -10.47 6.61 -8.42
N ALA A 170 -11.62 6.69 -7.76
CA ALA A 170 -12.95 6.52 -8.36
C ALA A 170 -13.32 7.64 -9.33
N ASN A 171 -12.74 8.83 -9.16
CA ASN A 171 -12.95 9.98 -10.02
C ASN A 171 -12.12 9.95 -11.32
N THR A 172 -11.56 8.79 -11.67
CA THR A 172 -10.83 8.56 -12.93
C THR A 172 -11.35 7.31 -13.61
N ASP A 173 -11.25 7.26 -14.93
CA ASP A 173 -11.66 6.09 -15.69
C ASP A 173 -10.76 4.87 -15.36
N LEU A 174 -11.41 3.81 -14.86
CA LEU A 174 -10.75 2.56 -14.49
C LEU A 174 -10.02 1.92 -15.67
N ALA A 175 -10.54 2.06 -16.90
CA ALA A 175 -9.94 1.48 -18.10
C ALA A 175 -8.57 2.11 -18.44
N ASN A 176 -8.34 3.35 -17.98
CA ASN A 176 -7.10 4.08 -18.16
C ASN A 176 -6.15 3.98 -16.95
N SER A 177 -6.47 3.12 -15.98
CA SER A 177 -5.64 2.91 -14.80
C SER A 177 -4.33 2.21 -15.13
N ASP A 178 -3.22 2.93 -14.99
CA ASP A 178 -1.88 2.38 -15.18
C ASP A 178 -1.61 1.24 -14.18
N ALA A 179 -2.22 1.27 -12.98
CA ALA A 179 -2.05 0.22 -11.97
C ALA A 179 -2.65 -1.11 -12.39
N LEU A 180 -3.87 -1.07 -12.95
CA LEU A 180 -4.53 -2.28 -13.46
C LEU A 180 -3.91 -2.76 -14.77
N LYS A 181 -3.39 -1.85 -15.59
CA LYS A 181 -2.63 -2.21 -16.80
C LYS A 181 -1.38 -3.00 -16.43
N LEU A 182 -0.53 -2.49 -15.54
CA LEU A 182 0.66 -3.21 -15.08
C LEU A 182 0.31 -4.53 -14.39
N ALA A 183 -0.76 -4.55 -13.60
CA ALA A 183 -1.21 -5.79 -12.97
C ALA A 183 -1.62 -6.84 -14.01
N LYS A 184 -2.34 -6.46 -15.08
CA LYS A 184 -2.69 -7.38 -16.17
C LYS A 184 -1.49 -7.89 -16.97
N ASP A 185 -0.43 -7.09 -17.10
CA ASP A 185 0.81 -7.52 -17.79
C ASP A 185 1.46 -8.72 -17.08
N VAL A 186 1.35 -8.82 -15.74
CA VAL A 186 2.00 -9.86 -14.92
C VAL A 186 1.03 -10.84 -14.23
N ASP A 187 -0.27 -10.54 -14.21
CA ASP A 187 -1.36 -11.35 -13.66
C ASP A 187 -2.61 -11.24 -14.58
N PRO A 188 -2.57 -11.79 -15.81
CA PRO A 188 -3.67 -11.65 -16.77
C PRO A 188 -5.00 -12.24 -16.29
N GLN A 189 -4.94 -13.24 -15.41
CA GLN A 189 -6.11 -13.91 -14.84
C GLN A 189 -6.63 -13.21 -13.57
N GLY A 190 -5.92 -12.20 -13.06
CA GLY A 190 -6.30 -11.45 -11.85
C GLY A 190 -6.35 -12.31 -10.59
N LEU A 191 -5.49 -13.33 -10.47
CA LEU A 191 -5.47 -14.28 -9.35
C LEU A 191 -4.84 -13.70 -8.07
N ARG A 192 -3.88 -12.80 -8.22
CA ARG A 192 -3.10 -12.19 -7.13
C ARG A 192 -3.22 -10.68 -7.07
N THR A 193 -4.03 -10.10 -7.95
CA THR A 193 -4.39 -8.68 -7.97
C THR A 193 -5.65 -8.41 -7.16
N PHE A 194 -5.59 -7.38 -6.32
CA PHE A 194 -6.69 -6.86 -5.52
C PHE A 194 -6.89 -5.38 -5.83
N GLY A 195 -8.12 -4.98 -6.19
CA GLY A 195 -8.43 -3.60 -6.49
C GLY A 195 -8.83 -2.80 -5.26
N VAL A 196 -8.26 -1.61 -5.07
CA VAL A 196 -8.70 -0.66 -4.05
C VAL A 196 -9.17 0.61 -4.74
N ILE A 197 -10.44 0.94 -4.56
CA ILE A 197 -11.06 2.13 -5.13
C ILE A 197 -11.10 3.23 -4.07
N THR A 198 -10.33 4.30 -4.27
CA THR A 198 -10.24 5.45 -3.36
C THR A 198 -11.08 6.61 -3.85
N LYS A 199 -11.25 7.67 -3.05
CA LYS A 199 -11.89 8.94 -3.46
C LYS A 199 -13.32 8.78 -3.99
N LEU A 200 -14.07 7.81 -3.47
CA LEU A 200 -15.49 7.59 -3.82
C LEU A 200 -16.39 8.79 -3.45
N ASP A 201 -15.96 9.57 -2.46
CA ASP A 201 -16.57 10.81 -2.00
C ASP A 201 -16.36 12.00 -2.95
N LEU A 202 -15.42 11.89 -3.90
CA LEU A 202 -15.07 12.94 -4.87
C LEU A 202 -15.55 12.62 -6.30
N MET A 203 -16.49 11.70 -6.44
CA MET A 203 -17.13 11.41 -7.73
C MET A 203 -18.13 12.51 -8.08
N ASP A 204 -18.32 12.75 -9.38
CA ASP A 204 -19.28 13.74 -9.86
C ASP A 204 -20.71 13.32 -9.51
N GLU A 205 -21.55 14.29 -9.14
CA GLU A 205 -22.95 14.04 -8.82
C GLU A 205 -23.65 13.31 -9.98
N GLY A 206 -24.36 12.22 -9.65
CA GLY A 206 -25.02 11.37 -10.63
C GLY A 206 -24.15 10.25 -11.21
N THR A 207 -22.88 10.15 -10.82
CA THR A 207 -21.99 9.02 -11.13
C THR A 207 -21.71 8.17 -9.90
N ASP A 208 -21.45 6.88 -10.11
CA ASP A 208 -21.03 5.97 -9.04
C ASP A 208 -20.08 4.89 -9.58
N ALA A 209 -19.37 4.22 -8.66
CA ALA A 209 -18.45 3.12 -8.94
C ALA A 209 -19.08 1.75 -8.64
N LYS A 210 -20.41 1.64 -8.65
CA LYS A 210 -21.12 0.41 -8.22
C LYS A 210 -20.71 -0.80 -9.05
N GLU A 211 -20.64 -0.65 -10.36
CA GLU A 211 -20.26 -1.75 -11.26
C GLU A 211 -18.81 -2.22 -11.04
N ILE A 212 -17.94 -1.31 -10.60
CA ILE A 212 -16.55 -1.61 -10.27
C ILE A 212 -16.50 -2.39 -8.96
N LEU A 213 -17.17 -1.88 -7.91
CA LEU A 213 -17.20 -2.51 -6.59
C LEU A 213 -17.93 -3.86 -6.58
N GLU A 214 -18.92 -4.04 -7.47
CA GLU A 214 -19.59 -5.33 -7.70
C GLU A 214 -18.79 -6.27 -8.60
N ASN A 215 -17.59 -5.88 -9.02
CA ASN A 215 -16.67 -6.68 -9.84
C ASN A 215 -17.26 -7.05 -11.23
N ARG A 216 -18.14 -6.20 -11.79
CA ARG A 216 -18.83 -6.43 -13.06
C ARG A 216 -18.13 -5.80 -14.26
N PHE A 217 -17.43 -4.68 -14.07
CA PHE A 217 -16.80 -3.92 -15.15
C PHE A 217 -15.46 -4.52 -15.62
N LEU A 218 -14.49 -4.67 -14.71
CA LEU A 218 -13.19 -5.31 -14.97
C LEU A 218 -12.96 -6.37 -13.90
N PRO A 219 -13.40 -7.63 -14.11
CA PRO A 219 -13.39 -8.62 -13.05
C PRO A 219 -11.97 -8.99 -12.58
N LEU A 220 -11.74 -8.96 -11.26
CA LEU A 220 -10.58 -9.53 -10.58
C LEU A 220 -11.05 -10.71 -9.72
N ARG A 221 -10.27 -11.79 -9.60
CA ARG A 221 -10.69 -12.94 -8.76
C ARG A 221 -10.83 -12.58 -7.30
N ARG A 222 -10.05 -11.61 -6.83
CA ARG A 222 -10.11 -11.13 -5.45
C ARG A 222 -11.04 -9.93 -5.28
N GLY A 223 -11.59 -9.40 -6.37
CA GLY A 223 -12.55 -8.29 -6.37
C GLY A 223 -11.94 -6.93 -6.06
N TYR A 224 -12.83 -6.02 -5.67
CA TYR A 224 -12.54 -4.62 -5.37
C TYR A 224 -13.06 -4.24 -3.98
N VAL A 225 -12.34 -3.35 -3.29
CA VAL A 225 -12.81 -2.72 -2.06
C VAL A 225 -12.75 -1.21 -2.20
N GLY A 226 -13.87 -0.57 -1.89
CA GLY A 226 -13.96 0.88 -1.80
C GLY A 226 -13.44 1.37 -0.46
N VAL A 227 -12.66 2.44 -0.45
CA VAL A 227 -12.20 3.14 0.76
C VAL A 227 -12.37 4.65 0.61
N VAL A 228 -12.67 5.31 1.73
CA VAL A 228 -12.76 6.77 1.82
C VAL A 228 -11.74 7.25 2.83
N ASN A 229 -10.73 7.95 2.33
CA ASN A 229 -9.60 8.42 3.13
C ASN A 229 -9.82 9.85 3.61
N ARG A 230 -9.07 10.28 4.64
CA ARG A 230 -9.03 11.69 5.05
C ARG A 230 -8.59 12.58 3.89
N CYS A 231 -9.33 13.64 3.63
CA CYS A 231 -8.94 14.66 2.65
C CYS A 231 -7.81 15.55 3.22
N GLN A 232 -7.16 16.36 2.38
CA GLN A 232 -6.07 17.25 2.83
C GLN A 232 -6.52 18.18 3.96
N LYS A 233 -7.75 18.72 3.88
CA LYS A 233 -8.32 19.55 4.93
C LYS A 233 -8.49 18.81 6.26
N ASP A 234 -8.89 17.54 6.22
CA ASP A 234 -9.01 16.70 7.42
C ASP A 234 -7.64 16.45 8.05
N ILE A 235 -6.60 16.27 7.23
CA ILE A 235 -5.22 16.07 7.68
C ILE A 235 -4.68 17.35 8.32
N ASP A 236 -4.85 18.49 7.66
CA ASP A 236 -4.41 19.80 8.17
C ASP A 236 -5.16 20.15 9.47
N GLY A 237 -6.44 19.77 9.55
CA GLY A 237 -7.27 19.87 10.75
C GLY A 237 -7.00 18.81 11.81
N LYS A 238 -6.02 17.92 11.62
CA LYS A 238 -5.68 16.80 12.51
C LYS A 238 -6.89 15.95 12.91
N LYS A 239 -7.79 15.70 11.97
CA LYS A 239 -8.93 14.80 12.16
C LYS A 239 -8.40 13.44 12.60
N ASP A 240 -8.91 12.99 13.74
CA ASP A 240 -8.54 11.71 14.31
C ASP A 240 -8.90 10.56 13.37
N LEU A 241 -8.10 9.49 13.40
CA LEU A 241 -8.29 8.34 12.54
C LEU A 241 -9.59 7.60 12.86
N GLN A 242 -9.97 7.50 14.14
CA GLN A 242 -11.19 6.80 14.53
C GLN A 242 -12.42 7.53 13.98
N ALA A 243 -12.42 8.87 14.07
CA ALA A 243 -13.45 9.70 13.44
C ALA A 243 -13.47 9.56 11.90
N ALA A 244 -12.33 9.33 11.26
CA ALA A 244 -12.27 9.06 9.82
C ALA A 244 -12.89 7.70 9.45
N LEU A 245 -12.62 6.64 10.22
CA LEU A 245 -13.23 5.32 10.02
C LEU A 245 -14.76 5.36 10.23
N GLU A 246 -15.24 6.11 11.23
CA GLU A 246 -16.67 6.33 11.44
C GLU A 246 -17.32 7.11 10.30
N SER A 247 -16.63 8.13 9.79
CA SER A 247 -17.07 8.89 8.61
C SER A 247 -17.15 7.99 7.37
N GLU A 248 -16.14 7.15 7.15
CA GLU A 248 -16.11 6.16 6.05
C GLU A 248 -17.28 5.17 6.16
N ARG A 249 -17.51 4.60 7.35
CA ARG A 249 -18.64 3.69 7.58
C ARG A 249 -19.97 4.38 7.32
N THR A 250 -20.12 5.63 7.77
CA THR A 250 -21.32 6.43 7.54
C THR A 250 -21.55 6.68 6.06
N PHE A 251 -20.49 7.01 5.30
CA PHE A 251 -20.56 7.18 3.85
C PHE A 251 -21.12 5.95 3.15
N PHE A 252 -20.58 4.75 3.44
CA PHE A 252 -21.06 3.53 2.79
C PHE A 252 -22.51 3.19 3.19
N LEU A 253 -22.93 3.46 4.42
CA LEU A 253 -24.30 3.18 4.88
C LEU A 253 -25.34 4.18 4.36
N SER A 254 -24.94 5.43 4.12
CA SER A 254 -25.82 6.50 3.64
C SER A 254 -25.91 6.53 2.12
N HIS A 255 -24.86 6.12 1.39
CA HIS A 255 -24.83 6.22 -0.06
C HIS A 255 -25.76 5.18 -0.72
N PRO A 256 -26.77 5.61 -1.53
CA PRO A 256 -27.78 4.71 -2.07
C PRO A 256 -27.19 3.60 -2.97
N ALA A 257 -26.13 3.90 -3.72
CA ALA A 257 -25.48 2.93 -4.59
C ALA A 257 -24.56 1.93 -3.86
N TYR A 258 -24.14 2.21 -2.62
CA TYR A 258 -23.14 1.40 -1.91
C TYR A 258 -23.65 0.77 -0.60
N ARG A 259 -24.85 1.14 -0.14
CA ARG A 259 -25.42 0.66 1.13
C ARG A 259 -25.43 -0.86 1.27
N HIS A 260 -25.74 -1.60 0.21
CA HIS A 260 -25.71 -3.07 0.21
C HIS A 260 -24.30 -3.67 0.19
N LEU A 261 -23.28 -2.86 -0.11
CA LEU A 261 -21.86 -3.24 -0.10
C LEU A 261 -21.15 -2.79 1.17
N ALA A 262 -21.82 -2.08 2.10
CA ALA A 262 -21.17 -1.47 3.25
C ALA A 262 -20.38 -2.46 4.10
N ASP A 263 -20.84 -3.70 4.24
CA ASP A 263 -20.15 -4.76 5.00
C ASP A 263 -18.93 -5.37 4.28
N ARG A 264 -18.79 -5.10 2.98
CA ARG A 264 -17.67 -5.50 2.13
C ARG A 264 -16.88 -4.30 1.60
N ALA A 265 -16.92 -3.19 2.34
CA ALA A 265 -16.27 -1.94 1.99
C ALA A 265 -15.59 -1.32 3.22
N GLY A 266 -14.73 -0.35 2.96
CA GLY A 266 -14.00 0.40 3.97
C GLY A 266 -12.67 -0.21 4.37
N THR A 267 -11.88 0.62 5.06
CA THR A 267 -10.55 0.28 5.57
C THR A 267 -10.56 -0.97 6.48
N PRO A 268 -11.51 -1.15 7.42
CA PRO A 268 -11.51 -2.34 8.28
C PRO A 268 -11.67 -3.65 7.49
N TYR A 269 -12.51 -3.64 6.45
CA TYR A 269 -12.70 -4.80 5.58
C TYR A 269 -11.45 -5.08 4.74
N LEU A 270 -10.79 -4.02 4.24
CA LEU A 270 -9.51 -4.14 3.54
C LEU A 270 -8.43 -4.78 4.42
N GLN A 271 -8.29 -4.35 5.68
CA GLN A 271 -7.36 -4.94 6.64
C GLN A 271 -7.63 -6.45 6.84
N GLN A 272 -8.90 -6.81 7.02
CA GLN A 272 -9.30 -8.21 7.19
C GLN A 272 -8.94 -9.06 5.99
N ILE A 273 -9.18 -8.58 4.77
CA ILE A 273 -8.81 -9.31 3.54
C ILE A 273 -7.30 -9.47 3.44
N LEU A 274 -6.53 -8.37 3.58
CA LEU A 274 -5.08 -8.44 3.47
C LEU A 274 -4.48 -9.42 4.47
N HIS A 275 -5.04 -9.48 5.68
CA HIS A 275 -4.67 -10.47 6.69
C HIS A 275 -4.99 -11.91 6.26
N GLN A 276 -6.20 -12.17 5.76
CA GLN A 276 -6.60 -13.50 5.29
C GLN A 276 -5.70 -13.99 4.16
N VAL A 277 -5.36 -13.10 3.21
CA VAL A 277 -4.54 -13.46 2.06
C VAL A 277 -3.08 -13.67 2.46
N SER A 278 -2.53 -12.84 3.34
CA SER A 278 -1.17 -13.01 3.89
C SER A 278 -1.00 -14.36 4.58
N ASN A 279 -1.99 -14.77 5.40
CA ASN A 279 -1.97 -16.06 6.08
C ASN A 279 -2.21 -17.25 5.13
N ALA A 280 -3.06 -17.11 4.12
CA ALA A 280 -3.35 -18.18 3.16
C ALA A 280 -2.16 -18.47 2.23
N GLY A 281 -1.34 -17.46 1.89
CA GLY A 281 -0.08 -17.64 1.16
C GLY A 281 0.92 -18.49 1.94
N CYS A 282 0.95 -18.35 3.27
CA CYS A 282 1.80 -19.16 4.16
C CYS A 282 1.35 -20.63 4.21
N CYS A 283 0.04 -20.92 4.13
CA CYS A 283 -0.50 -22.28 4.19
C CYS A 283 -0.37 -23.07 2.88
N ARG A 284 -0.28 -22.42 1.71
CA ARG A 284 -0.15 -23.11 0.42
C ARG A 284 1.24 -23.71 0.17
N ALA A 285 2.27 -23.25 0.88
CA ALA A 285 3.62 -23.82 0.81
C ALA A 285 3.73 -25.23 1.45
N HIS A 286 2.65 -25.74 2.05
CA HIS A 286 2.61 -27.05 2.72
C HIS A 286 1.82 -28.13 1.97
N THR A 287 1.37 -27.89 0.74
CA THR A 287 0.55 -28.88 0.00
C THR A 287 1.21 -29.44 -1.27
N GLU A 288 2.48 -29.10 -1.53
CA GLU A 288 3.28 -29.70 -2.59
C GLU A 288 4.58 -30.31 -2.01
N MET A 289 4.40 -31.37 -1.22
CA MET A 289 5.37 -32.44 -0.94
C MET A 289 4.58 -33.71 -0.64
#